data_AF-A0A0D6M0P4-F1
#
_entry.id   AF-A0A0D6M0P4-F1
#
_cell.length_a   1.000
_cell.length_b   1.000
_cell.length_c   1.000
_cell.angle_alpha   90.00
_cell.angle_beta   90.00
_cell.angle_gamma   90.00
#
_symmetry.space_group_name_H-M   'P 1'
#
loop_
_entity.id
_entity.type
_entity.pdbx_description
1 polymer ?
#
loop_
_entity_poly.entity_id
_entity_poly.type
_entity_poly.pdbx_seq_one_letter_code
_entity_poly.pdbx_strand_id
1 'polypeptide(L)'
;MQICFSAGRKVVSEGWLQYDDENQILLRLHGNAIKFYKSAKERKNCTVKINPMDVRRRLRSGAQINFSYGVDEEDDEDDNTAPPYPSHSSISVAVLSDKNPKFKNQPDVGITFNNNKDYIVYKTHSVAVEFLAFYVEIFSEEGKRIGACYALPSSLADSCGQSQLPFINSSGRPIGQITVEYLFVRNLRRPIPTQNMEVSYSRHWKKRNTIEVGHRGAGNSFTKFAAARENTIYSLNTAAKNGADYVEFDVQLTKDKVAVIYHDFHVLVSVAKRHPSGVPEVLHPADMHSEKHIDYHEIPVKDLKLSQLKLLMLDHVNFPQKKENVKKLVEDGEEEEDFKPFPTLVEALTKVDPDVGFNVEVKYPMMQSNGEHECDHYFERNEFIDVVLADLLNNAGARRIMFSSFDPDICSLISMKQNKYPVLFLCVGETQRYTRFQDQRSSTSLTAVNFAAGADIMGVNFNSEDLLNDPYPVKRANDFGLITFVWGDDLDKKENINYFKKELGVDGLIYDRIGEDERRRNVFIVEREQKRALFKMGSGTSTPQR
;
A
#
# COMPACT_ATOMS: atom_id res chain seq x y z
N MET A 1 -13.78 -9.36 -17.45
CA MET A 1 -12.55 -10.09 -17.79
C MET A 1 -11.89 -9.44 -18.99
N GLN A 2 -10.59 -9.15 -18.91
CA GLN A 2 -9.79 -8.47 -19.93
C GLN A 2 -8.58 -9.33 -20.29
N ILE A 3 -8.17 -9.34 -21.56
CA ILE A 3 -6.93 -10.02 -22.00
C ILE A 3 -5.78 -9.05 -21.82
N CYS A 4 -4.84 -9.40 -20.95
CA CYS A 4 -3.63 -8.64 -20.68
C CYS A 4 -2.39 -9.45 -21.08
N PHE A 5 -1.25 -8.78 -21.23
CA PHE A 5 0.05 -9.42 -21.36
C PHE A 5 0.86 -9.20 -20.08
N SER A 6 1.25 -10.29 -19.42
CA SER A 6 2.13 -10.26 -18.25
C SER A 6 3.34 -11.17 -18.52
N ALA A 7 4.55 -10.64 -18.35
CA ALA A 7 5.82 -11.35 -18.58
C ALA A 7 5.88 -12.16 -19.90
N GLY A 8 5.33 -11.61 -21.00
CA GLY A 8 5.32 -12.27 -22.31
C GLY A 8 4.25 -13.34 -22.51
N ARG A 9 3.33 -13.54 -21.55
CA ARG A 9 2.21 -14.47 -21.64
C ARG A 9 0.88 -13.72 -21.75
N LYS A 10 -0.05 -14.25 -22.55
CA LYS A 10 -1.45 -13.82 -22.53
C LYS A 10 -2.10 -14.32 -21.25
N VAL A 11 -2.65 -13.40 -20.47
CA VAL A 11 -3.34 -13.68 -19.20
C VAL A 11 -4.70 -13.00 -19.23
N VAL A 12 -5.75 -13.70 -18.78
CA VAL A 12 -7.06 -13.09 -18.58
C VAL A 12 -7.11 -12.55 -17.15
N SER A 13 -7.39 -11.26 -17.00
CA SER A 13 -7.47 -10.54 -15.72
C SER A 13 -8.91 -10.06 -15.46
N GLU A 14 -9.27 -9.85 -14.20
CA GLU A 14 -10.53 -9.16 -13.85
C GLU A 14 -10.49 -7.67 -14.21
N GLY A 15 -9.29 -7.08 -14.33
CA GLY A 15 -9.09 -5.68 -14.72
C GLY A 15 -8.93 -4.78 -13.50
N TRP A 16 -9.41 -3.55 -13.62
CA TRP A 16 -9.50 -2.53 -12.57
C TRP A 16 -10.93 -1.98 -12.56
N LEU A 17 -11.32 -1.30 -11.49
CA LEU A 17 -12.64 -0.69 -11.36
C LEU A 17 -12.82 0.46 -12.35
N GLN A 18 -13.95 0.49 -13.05
CA GLN A 18 -14.21 1.48 -14.12
C GLN A 18 -15.43 2.36 -13.87
N TYR A 19 -16.41 1.87 -13.10
CA TYR A 19 -17.69 2.54 -12.92
C TYR A 19 -17.91 2.91 -11.44
N ASP A 20 -18.57 4.03 -11.18
CA ASP A 20 -18.71 4.61 -9.83
C ASP A 20 -19.50 3.73 -8.84
N ASP A 21 -20.39 2.91 -9.39
CA ASP A 21 -21.17 1.90 -8.69
C ASP A 21 -20.39 0.60 -8.50
N GLU A 22 -19.31 0.36 -9.25
CA GLU A 22 -18.50 -0.85 -9.15
C GLU A 22 -17.64 -0.84 -7.89
N ASN A 23 -17.76 -1.91 -7.11
CA ASN A 23 -16.96 -2.14 -5.91
C ASN A 23 -16.34 -3.53 -5.95
N GLN A 24 -15.10 -3.63 -5.46
CA GLN A 24 -14.48 -4.91 -5.12
C GLN A 24 -14.46 -5.08 -3.60
N ILE A 25 -14.90 -6.24 -3.12
CA ILE A 25 -15.03 -6.54 -1.70
C ILE A 25 -14.08 -7.68 -1.36
N LEU A 26 -13.22 -7.45 -0.36
CA LEU A 26 -12.36 -8.45 0.22
C LEU A 26 -12.86 -8.80 1.62
N LEU A 27 -13.09 -10.08 1.89
CA LEU A 27 -13.38 -10.59 3.22
C LEU A 27 -12.23 -11.49 3.67
N ARG A 28 -11.77 -11.33 4.91
CA ARG A 28 -10.54 -11.94 5.39
C ARG A 28 -10.77 -12.68 6.69
N LEU A 29 -10.25 -13.91 6.75
CA LEU A 29 -10.21 -14.74 7.95
C LEU A 29 -8.76 -15.01 8.29
N HIS A 30 -8.34 -14.62 9.49
CA HIS A 30 -6.97 -14.82 9.97
C HIS A 30 -6.90 -14.75 11.49
N GLY A 31 -5.71 -15.01 12.06
CA GLY A 31 -5.52 -15.02 13.51
C GLY A 31 -6.50 -15.97 14.20
N ASN A 32 -7.17 -15.51 15.26
CA ASN A 32 -8.15 -16.30 16.02
C ASN A 32 -9.59 -15.97 15.59
N ALA A 33 -9.89 -16.14 14.30
CA ALA A 33 -11.18 -15.74 13.73
C ALA A 33 -12.35 -16.64 14.14
N ILE A 34 -12.17 -17.95 14.36
CA ILE A 34 -13.28 -18.84 14.73
C ILE A 34 -13.18 -19.25 16.21
N LYS A 35 -14.24 -19.01 16.98
CA LYS A 35 -14.33 -19.40 18.39
C LYS A 35 -15.61 -20.18 18.65
N PHE A 36 -15.53 -21.33 19.32
CA PHE A 36 -16.69 -22.11 19.77
C PHE A 36 -16.95 -21.89 21.25
N TYR A 37 -18.22 -21.79 21.67
CA TYR A 37 -18.58 -21.47 23.06
C TYR A 37 -18.50 -22.64 24.04
N LYS A 38 -18.53 -23.89 23.57
CA LYS A 38 -18.34 -25.11 24.40
C LYS A 38 -16.99 -25.77 24.10
N SER A 39 -16.43 -26.46 25.11
CA SER A 39 -15.01 -26.86 25.19
C SER A 39 -14.41 -27.43 23.90
N ALA A 40 -13.31 -26.79 23.49
CA ALA A 40 -12.60 -26.85 22.22
C ALA A 40 -11.89 -28.17 21.82
N LYS A 41 -12.16 -29.31 22.47
CA LYS A 41 -11.46 -30.58 22.12
C LYS A 41 -11.93 -31.21 20.80
N GLU A 42 -13.06 -30.78 20.23
CA GLU A 42 -13.75 -31.53 19.17
C GLU A 42 -13.96 -30.79 17.83
N ARG A 43 -13.41 -29.59 17.62
CA ARG A 43 -13.67 -28.82 16.37
C ARG A 43 -12.44 -28.19 15.77
N LYS A 44 -11.44 -29.02 15.47
CA LYS A 44 -10.32 -28.68 14.59
C LYS A 44 -10.74 -28.89 13.13
N ASN A 45 -10.04 -28.28 12.18
CA ASN A 45 -10.20 -28.54 10.74
C ASN A 45 -11.61 -28.24 10.18
N CYS A 46 -12.25 -27.15 10.63
CA CYS A 46 -13.49 -26.70 10.01
C CYS A 46 -13.21 -26.03 8.67
N THR A 47 -14.15 -26.16 7.73
CA THR A 47 -14.13 -25.38 6.50
C THR A 47 -15.14 -24.25 6.58
N VAL A 48 -14.80 -23.12 5.99
CA VAL A 48 -15.66 -21.93 5.91
C VAL A 48 -16.01 -21.68 4.45
N LYS A 49 -17.30 -21.48 4.20
CA LYS A 49 -17.84 -21.07 2.91
C LYS A 49 -18.52 -19.72 3.09
N ILE A 50 -18.23 -18.77 2.21
CA ILE A 50 -18.90 -17.47 2.20
C ILE A 50 -19.65 -17.34 0.89
N ASN A 51 -20.92 -16.92 0.91
CA ASN A 51 -21.69 -16.65 -0.30
C ASN A 51 -22.24 -15.23 -0.25
N PRO A 52 -21.95 -14.37 -1.24
CA PRO A 52 -22.59 -13.07 -1.33
C PRO A 52 -24.08 -13.23 -1.64
N MET A 53 -24.88 -12.31 -1.13
CA MET A 53 -26.31 -12.22 -1.41
C MET A 53 -26.75 -10.77 -1.49
N ASP A 54 -27.80 -10.54 -2.27
CA ASP A 54 -28.54 -9.28 -2.26
C ASP A 54 -29.77 -9.45 -1.38
N VAL A 55 -29.88 -8.69 -0.30
CA VAL A 55 -30.97 -8.83 0.69
C VAL A 55 -32.35 -8.49 0.11
N ARG A 56 -32.42 -7.82 -1.04
CA ARG A 56 -33.67 -7.53 -1.75
C ARG A 56 -34.20 -8.74 -2.52
N ARG A 57 -33.41 -9.80 -2.64
CA ARG A 57 -33.76 -11.01 -3.40
C ARG A 57 -34.09 -12.15 -2.45
N ARG A 58 -35.23 -12.82 -2.67
CA ARG A 58 -35.55 -14.07 -1.98
C ARG A 58 -34.49 -15.12 -2.33
N LEU A 59 -33.90 -15.73 -1.32
CA LEU A 59 -32.88 -16.75 -1.47
C LEU A 59 -33.50 -18.02 -2.07
N ARG A 60 -32.89 -18.61 -3.11
CA ARG A 60 -33.29 -19.94 -3.59
C ARG A 60 -33.03 -20.96 -2.47
N SER A 61 -33.92 -21.95 -2.33
CA SER A 61 -33.89 -22.98 -1.29
C SER A 61 -32.47 -23.54 -1.10
N GLY A 62 -31.90 -23.37 0.11
CA GLY A 62 -30.54 -23.83 0.45
C GLY A 62 -29.61 -22.76 1.05
N ALA A 63 -29.86 -21.48 0.79
CA ALA A 63 -29.11 -20.36 1.39
C ALA A 63 -29.79 -19.76 2.64
N GLN A 64 -30.76 -20.47 3.20
CA GLN A 64 -31.45 -20.12 4.45
C GLN A 64 -30.98 -21.02 5.59
N ILE A 65 -31.03 -20.47 6.81
CA ILE A 65 -30.87 -21.28 8.01
C ILE A 65 -32.18 -22.03 8.23
N ASN A 66 -32.27 -23.25 7.68
CA ASN A 66 -33.45 -24.10 7.89
C ASN A 66 -33.52 -24.54 9.36
N PHE A 67 -34.54 -24.08 10.07
CA PHE A 67 -34.86 -24.53 11.41
C PHE A 67 -35.74 -25.78 11.35
N SER A 68 -35.52 -26.74 12.25
CA SER A 68 -36.32 -27.97 12.31
C SER A 68 -37.72 -27.78 12.89
N TYR A 69 -38.06 -26.58 13.38
CA TYR A 69 -39.31 -26.26 14.05
C TYR A 69 -39.77 -24.87 13.60
N GLY A 70 -40.70 -24.83 12.63
CA GLY A 70 -41.31 -23.60 12.15
C GLY A 70 -42.04 -23.87 10.83
N VAL A 71 -43.33 -23.56 10.80
CA VAL A 71 -44.03 -23.33 9.54
C VAL A 71 -43.79 -21.85 9.26
N ASP A 72 -42.94 -21.52 8.30
CA ASP A 72 -42.78 -20.14 7.87
C ASP A 72 -44.13 -19.72 7.26
N GLU A 73 -44.75 -18.66 7.79
CA GLU A 73 -45.86 -17.99 7.10
C GLU A 73 -45.25 -17.39 5.83
N GLU A 74 -45.47 -18.06 4.70
CA GLU A 74 -44.99 -17.59 3.40
C GLU A 74 -45.79 -16.36 3.00
N ASP A 75 -45.18 -15.17 3.10
CA ASP A 75 -45.66 -14.00 2.37
C ASP A 75 -45.43 -14.27 0.87
N ASP A 76 -46.47 -14.79 0.21
CA ASP A 76 -46.55 -15.15 -1.22
C ASP A 76 -46.63 -13.93 -2.17
N GLU A 77 -46.27 -12.73 -1.70
CA GLU A 77 -46.13 -11.58 -2.60
C GLU A 77 -44.77 -11.64 -3.30
N ASP A 78 -44.77 -12.22 -4.50
CA ASP A 78 -43.66 -12.18 -5.45
C ASP A 78 -43.31 -10.70 -5.71
N ASP A 79 -42.30 -10.18 -5.00
CA ASP A 79 -41.89 -8.78 -5.08
C ASP A 79 -41.29 -8.50 -6.47
N ASN A 80 -42.17 -8.18 -7.42
CA ASN A 80 -41.88 -7.82 -8.80
C ASN A 80 -40.96 -6.58 -8.93
N THR A 81 -40.47 -6.02 -7.82
CA THR A 81 -39.52 -4.90 -7.80
C THR A 81 -38.04 -5.32 -7.68
N ALA A 82 -37.74 -6.61 -7.44
CA ALA A 82 -36.36 -7.08 -7.36
C ALA A 82 -35.63 -6.95 -8.72
N PRO A 83 -34.36 -6.47 -8.76
CA PRO A 83 -33.61 -6.36 -10.01
C PRO A 83 -33.55 -7.69 -10.76
N PRO A 84 -33.48 -7.73 -12.11
CA PRO A 84 -33.46 -8.98 -12.88
C PRO A 84 -32.15 -9.77 -12.75
N TYR A 85 -31.01 -9.09 -12.50
CA TYR A 85 -29.69 -9.72 -12.34
C TYR A 85 -29.10 -9.52 -10.93
N PRO A 86 -28.30 -10.48 -10.41
CA PRO A 86 -27.61 -10.31 -9.13
C PRO A 86 -26.75 -9.05 -9.16
N SER A 87 -26.78 -8.28 -8.08
CA SER A 87 -25.92 -7.09 -7.92
C SER A 87 -24.46 -7.43 -7.63
N HIS A 88 -24.11 -8.71 -7.51
CA HIS A 88 -22.79 -9.18 -7.13
C HIS A 88 -22.27 -10.31 -8.04
N SER A 89 -20.95 -10.47 -8.10
CA SER A 89 -20.31 -11.58 -8.78
C SER A 89 -20.30 -12.86 -7.93
N SER A 90 -19.89 -13.98 -8.54
CA SER A 90 -19.45 -15.15 -7.79
C SER A 90 -18.25 -14.80 -6.93
N ILE A 91 -18.10 -15.49 -5.80
CA ILE A 91 -16.97 -15.32 -4.89
C ILE A 91 -15.79 -16.20 -5.31
N SER A 92 -14.60 -15.65 -5.23
CA SER A 92 -13.34 -16.38 -5.35
C SER A 92 -12.60 -16.38 -4.02
N VAL A 93 -11.70 -17.33 -3.81
CA VAL A 93 -10.97 -17.49 -2.54
C VAL A 93 -9.50 -17.79 -2.78
N ALA A 94 -8.64 -17.19 -1.96
CA ALA A 94 -7.20 -17.41 -1.90
C ALA A 94 -6.80 -17.73 -0.46
N VAL A 95 -5.85 -18.65 -0.28
CA VAL A 95 -5.23 -18.94 1.02
C VAL A 95 -3.80 -18.42 0.97
N LEU A 96 -3.57 -17.23 1.52
CA LEU A 96 -2.27 -16.55 1.42
C LEU A 96 -1.19 -17.26 2.24
N SER A 97 -1.55 -18.05 3.26
CA SER A 97 -0.63 -18.91 3.99
C SER A 97 -0.21 -20.16 3.21
N ASP A 98 -0.87 -20.48 2.10
CA ASP A 98 -0.62 -21.70 1.33
C ASP A 98 0.58 -21.52 0.38
N LYS A 99 1.10 -22.65 -0.12
CA LYS A 99 2.20 -22.67 -1.10
C LYS A 99 1.81 -21.95 -2.40
N ASN A 100 0.54 -22.02 -2.79
CA ASN A 100 -0.02 -21.33 -3.94
C ASN A 100 -1.11 -20.33 -3.48
N PRO A 101 -0.78 -19.05 -3.34
CA PRO A 101 -1.69 -18.04 -2.78
C PRO A 101 -2.66 -17.45 -3.82
N LYS A 102 -2.78 -18.04 -5.02
CA LYS A 102 -3.65 -17.50 -6.09
C LYS A 102 -5.13 -17.77 -5.82
N PHE A 103 -5.97 -16.81 -6.23
CA PHE A 103 -7.42 -16.96 -6.19
C PHE A 103 -7.90 -18.12 -7.07
N LYS A 104 -8.86 -18.87 -6.53
CA LYS A 104 -9.57 -19.97 -7.20
C LYS A 104 -11.06 -19.89 -6.89
N ASN A 105 -11.86 -20.65 -7.62
CA ASN A 105 -13.26 -20.83 -7.29
C ASN A 105 -13.39 -21.49 -5.91
N GLN A 106 -14.33 -20.98 -5.11
CA GLN A 106 -14.64 -21.56 -3.80
C GLN A 106 -15.24 -22.96 -3.97
N PRO A 107 -14.75 -24.00 -3.26
CA PRO A 107 -15.36 -25.33 -3.25
C PRO A 107 -16.75 -25.33 -2.60
N ASP A 108 -17.54 -26.38 -2.86
CA ASP A 108 -18.91 -26.49 -2.35
C ASP A 108 -19.02 -26.51 -0.83
N VAL A 109 -18.01 -27.05 -0.15
CA VAL A 109 -17.89 -27.07 1.32
C VAL A 109 -16.97 -25.98 1.86
N GLY A 110 -16.52 -25.05 1.03
CA GLY A 110 -15.64 -23.96 1.43
C GLY A 110 -14.16 -24.36 1.57
N ILE A 111 -13.41 -23.60 2.36
CA ILE A 111 -11.96 -23.73 2.55
C ILE A 111 -11.64 -24.00 4.02
N THR A 112 -10.74 -24.95 4.28
CA THR A 112 -10.23 -25.23 5.64
C THR A 112 -9.59 -23.99 6.25
N PHE A 113 -9.97 -23.66 7.48
CA PHE A 113 -9.39 -22.56 8.23
C PHE A 113 -8.89 -23.02 9.60
N ASN A 114 -7.61 -22.80 9.85
CA ASN A 114 -6.96 -23.07 11.12
C ASN A 114 -6.53 -21.75 11.77
N ASN A 115 -7.08 -21.48 12.97
CA ASN A 115 -6.70 -20.31 13.76
C ASN A 115 -5.18 -20.22 13.95
N ASN A 116 -4.66 -19.00 13.83
CA ASN A 116 -3.24 -18.63 13.98
C ASN A 116 -2.30 -19.32 12.99
N LYS A 117 -2.83 -19.91 11.91
CA LYS A 117 -2.03 -20.51 10.83
C LYS A 117 -2.45 -19.98 9.47
N ASP A 118 -3.76 -19.94 9.24
CA ASP A 118 -4.29 -19.60 7.92
C ASP A 118 -4.63 -18.12 7.79
N TYR A 119 -4.34 -17.57 6.61
CA TYR A 119 -4.81 -16.26 6.19
C TYR A 119 -5.59 -16.43 4.89
N ILE A 120 -6.92 -16.35 4.96
CA ILE A 120 -7.80 -16.58 3.82
C ILE A 120 -8.39 -15.24 3.38
N VAL A 121 -8.41 -15.02 2.06
CA VAL A 121 -9.07 -13.87 1.43
C VAL A 121 -10.15 -14.38 0.48
N TYR A 122 -11.38 -13.96 0.72
CA TYR A 122 -12.47 -14.10 -0.23
C TYR A 122 -12.65 -12.79 -0.98
N LYS A 123 -12.97 -12.86 -2.26
CA LYS A 123 -13.12 -11.71 -3.15
C LYS A 123 -14.38 -11.82 -3.99
N THR A 124 -15.16 -10.75 -4.03
CA THR A 124 -16.31 -10.60 -4.93
C THR A 124 -16.43 -9.15 -5.41
N HIS A 125 -17.24 -8.92 -6.43
CA HIS A 125 -17.63 -7.59 -6.90
C HIS A 125 -19.10 -7.32 -6.57
N SER A 126 -19.46 -6.06 -6.36
CA SER A 126 -20.86 -5.65 -6.25
C SER A 126 -21.08 -4.25 -6.81
N VAL A 127 -22.25 -4.03 -7.41
CA VAL A 127 -22.74 -2.72 -7.85
C VAL A 127 -23.74 -2.09 -6.87
N ALA A 128 -24.10 -2.81 -5.80
CA ALA A 128 -25.09 -2.36 -4.82
C ALA A 128 -24.68 -2.84 -3.41
N VAL A 129 -23.60 -2.25 -2.89
CA VAL A 129 -22.99 -2.65 -1.60
C VAL A 129 -23.90 -2.43 -0.40
N GLU A 130 -24.80 -1.46 -0.47
CA GLU A 130 -25.78 -1.15 0.58
C GLU A 130 -26.82 -2.26 0.78
N PHE A 131 -26.98 -3.16 -0.20
CA PHE A 131 -27.83 -4.35 -0.13
C PHE A 131 -27.04 -5.65 -0.08
N LEU A 132 -25.70 -5.58 -0.04
CA LEU A 132 -24.83 -6.75 -0.06
C LEU A 132 -24.71 -7.35 1.35
N ALA A 133 -25.21 -8.56 1.52
CA ALA A 133 -24.93 -9.39 2.68
C ALA A 133 -24.06 -10.60 2.30
N PHE A 134 -23.57 -11.31 3.31
CA PHE A 134 -22.85 -12.55 3.13
C PHE A 134 -23.43 -13.65 4.01
N TYR A 135 -23.73 -14.80 3.41
CA TYR A 135 -24.00 -16.03 4.14
C TYR A 135 -22.69 -16.72 4.45
N VAL A 136 -22.39 -16.93 5.73
CA VAL A 136 -21.20 -17.64 6.16
C VAL A 136 -21.63 -18.99 6.71
N GLU A 137 -21.14 -20.07 6.11
CA GLU A 137 -21.40 -21.44 6.53
C GLU A 137 -20.11 -22.09 7.05
N ILE A 138 -20.25 -22.85 8.12
CA ILE A 138 -19.16 -23.57 8.77
C ILE A 138 -19.48 -25.06 8.70
N PHE A 139 -18.55 -25.84 8.15
CA PHE A 139 -18.68 -27.29 8.03
C PHE A 139 -17.66 -28.01 8.92
N SER A 140 -18.02 -29.21 9.37
CA SER A 140 -17.10 -30.15 9.99
C SER A 140 -16.11 -30.71 8.96
N GLU A 141 -15.07 -31.40 9.44
CA GLU A 141 -14.11 -32.13 8.62
C GLU A 141 -14.77 -33.17 7.69
N GLU A 142 -15.91 -33.73 8.10
CA GLU A 142 -16.74 -34.67 7.31
C GLU A 142 -17.61 -33.98 6.24
N GLY A 143 -17.53 -32.65 6.11
CA GLY A 143 -18.31 -31.88 5.13
C GLY A 143 -19.77 -31.62 5.56
N LYS A 144 -20.13 -31.85 6.82
CA LYS A 144 -21.47 -31.56 7.34
C LYS A 144 -21.55 -30.13 7.86
N ARG A 145 -22.56 -29.35 7.44
CA ARG A 145 -22.78 -28.00 7.97
C ARG A 145 -23.08 -28.08 9.47
N ILE A 146 -22.26 -27.43 10.28
CA ILE A 146 -22.39 -27.39 11.75
C ILE A 146 -22.92 -26.06 12.26
N GLY A 147 -22.73 -24.98 11.51
CA GLY A 147 -23.31 -23.69 11.84
C GLY A 147 -23.30 -22.71 10.68
N ALA A 148 -24.08 -21.65 10.81
CA ALA A 148 -24.13 -20.56 9.85
C ALA A 148 -24.47 -19.22 10.51
N CYS A 149 -24.11 -18.12 9.84
CA CYS A 149 -24.48 -16.76 10.20
C CYS A 149 -24.59 -15.85 8.96
N TYR A 150 -25.18 -14.67 9.15
CA TYR A 150 -25.24 -13.62 8.14
C TYR A 150 -24.35 -12.45 8.55
N ALA A 151 -23.54 -11.95 7.61
CA ALA A 151 -22.96 -10.62 7.66
C ALA A 151 -23.88 -9.67 6.87
N LEU A 152 -24.74 -8.93 7.57
CA LEU A 152 -25.66 -7.97 6.96
C LEU A 152 -24.95 -6.65 6.64
N PRO A 153 -25.47 -5.80 5.73
CA PRO A 153 -24.87 -4.49 5.45
C PRO A 153 -24.64 -3.65 6.73
N SER A 154 -25.56 -3.71 7.69
CA SER A 154 -25.45 -3.03 8.98
C SER A 154 -24.27 -3.49 9.84
N SER A 155 -23.75 -4.70 9.61
CA SER A 155 -22.56 -5.26 10.27
C SER A 155 -21.25 -4.96 9.54
N LEU A 156 -21.34 -4.28 8.38
CA LEU A 156 -20.26 -3.92 7.46
C LEU A 156 -20.36 -2.42 7.09
N ALA A 157 -20.57 -1.56 8.09
CA ALA A 157 -21.01 -0.17 7.88
C ALA A 157 -19.97 0.73 7.20
N ASP A 158 -18.68 0.49 7.44
CA ASP A 158 -17.59 1.31 6.91
C ASP A 158 -16.99 0.72 5.62
N SER A 159 -16.04 1.41 5.00
CA SER A 159 -15.31 0.85 3.86
C SER A 159 -14.29 -0.21 4.27
N CYS A 160 -13.91 -0.29 5.55
CA CYS A 160 -13.10 -1.38 6.08
C CYS A 160 -13.34 -1.53 7.57
N GLY A 161 -13.11 -2.74 8.10
CA GLY A 161 -13.24 -2.99 9.52
C GLY A 161 -13.28 -4.47 9.85
N GLN A 162 -13.70 -4.78 11.07
CA GLN A 162 -13.90 -6.16 11.52
C GLN A 162 -15.32 -6.34 12.03
N SER A 163 -15.96 -7.43 11.61
CA SER A 163 -17.30 -7.81 12.04
C SER A 163 -17.25 -9.11 12.84
N GLN A 164 -17.96 -9.12 13.96
CA GLN A 164 -18.00 -10.22 14.91
C GLN A 164 -19.38 -10.88 14.86
N LEU A 165 -19.45 -12.05 14.20
CA LEU A 165 -20.71 -12.67 13.81
C LEU A 165 -20.96 -13.96 14.61
N PRO A 166 -21.96 -14.01 15.49
CA PRO A 166 -22.34 -15.26 16.15
C PRO A 166 -22.98 -16.21 15.15
N PHE A 167 -22.57 -17.47 15.15
CA PHE A 167 -23.15 -18.50 14.29
C PHE A 167 -23.94 -19.54 15.09
N ILE A 168 -25.06 -19.94 14.49
CA ILE A 168 -26.05 -20.85 15.07
C ILE A 168 -26.04 -22.18 14.35
N ASN A 169 -26.38 -23.25 15.07
CA ASN A 169 -26.58 -24.57 14.47
C ASN A 169 -28.01 -24.72 13.91
N SER A 170 -28.33 -25.88 13.31
CA SER A 170 -29.68 -26.15 12.76
C SER A 170 -30.81 -26.16 13.79
N SER A 171 -30.52 -26.19 15.09
CA SER A 171 -31.53 -26.04 16.15
C SER A 171 -31.68 -24.61 16.65
N GLY A 172 -31.05 -23.64 15.98
CA GLY A 172 -31.08 -22.22 16.31
C GLY A 172 -30.28 -21.82 17.55
N ARG A 173 -29.47 -22.72 18.09
CA ARG A 173 -28.64 -22.43 19.25
C ARG A 173 -27.33 -21.77 18.80
N PRO A 174 -26.91 -20.64 19.41
CA PRO A 174 -25.56 -20.10 19.23
C PRO A 174 -24.52 -21.11 19.69
N ILE A 175 -23.60 -21.45 18.80
CA ILE A 175 -22.54 -22.45 19.09
C ILE A 175 -21.13 -21.86 19.00
N GLY A 176 -20.99 -20.66 18.46
CA GLY A 176 -19.73 -19.95 18.38
C GLY A 176 -19.86 -18.62 17.67
N GLN A 177 -18.71 -18.06 17.31
CA GLN A 177 -18.56 -16.77 16.66
C GLN A 177 -17.44 -16.82 15.64
N ILE A 178 -17.62 -16.12 14.52
CA ILE A 178 -16.60 -15.88 13.52
C ILE A 178 -16.31 -14.38 13.40
N THR A 179 -15.04 -14.01 13.38
CA THR A 179 -14.58 -12.65 13.09
C THR A 179 -14.21 -12.57 11.61
N VAL A 180 -14.79 -11.62 10.88
CA VAL A 180 -14.50 -11.36 9.47
C VAL A 180 -13.97 -9.95 9.34
N GLU A 181 -12.74 -9.79 8.85
CA GLU A 181 -12.22 -8.49 8.45
C GLU A 181 -12.66 -8.19 7.01
N TYR A 182 -13.01 -6.94 6.70
CA TYR A 182 -13.51 -6.56 5.39
C TYR A 182 -12.83 -5.30 4.85
N LEU A 183 -12.71 -5.21 3.53
CA LEU A 183 -12.30 -4.03 2.77
C LEU A 183 -13.16 -3.88 1.52
N PHE A 184 -13.75 -2.71 1.34
CA PHE A 184 -14.60 -2.32 0.24
C PHE A 184 -13.81 -1.28 -0.57
N VAL A 185 -13.35 -1.71 -1.73
CA VAL A 185 -12.62 -0.89 -2.69
C VAL A 185 -13.62 -0.32 -3.69
N ARG A 186 -13.78 1.00 -3.67
CA ARG A 186 -14.63 1.76 -4.60
C ARG A 186 -13.83 2.15 -5.84
N ASN A 187 -14.51 2.41 -6.94
CA ASN A 187 -13.88 3.11 -8.07
C ASN A 187 -13.29 4.47 -7.64
N LEU A 188 -12.34 4.99 -8.41
CA LEU A 188 -11.76 6.30 -8.21
C LEU A 188 -12.80 7.38 -8.55
N ARG A 189 -13.19 8.21 -7.58
CA ARG A 189 -14.29 9.19 -7.71
C ARG A 189 -13.87 10.62 -8.03
N ARG A 190 -12.56 10.85 -8.19
CA ARG A 190 -12.02 12.14 -8.61
C ARG A 190 -11.93 12.25 -10.14
N PRO A 191 -12.03 13.46 -10.72
CA PRO A 191 -11.83 13.64 -12.14
C PRO A 191 -10.45 13.18 -12.59
N ILE A 192 -10.40 12.24 -13.53
CA ILE A 192 -9.19 11.70 -14.14
C ILE A 192 -9.40 11.49 -15.64
N PRO A 193 -8.33 11.38 -16.44
CA PRO A 193 -8.44 10.92 -17.81
C PRO A 193 -9.02 9.49 -17.83
N THR A 194 -9.79 9.19 -18.87
CA THR A 194 -10.33 7.83 -19.06
C THR A 194 -9.19 6.82 -19.08
N GLN A 195 -9.25 5.86 -18.17
CA GLN A 195 -8.29 4.77 -18.17
C GLN A 195 -8.65 3.79 -19.28
N ASN A 196 -7.70 3.53 -20.18
CA ASN A 196 -7.86 2.58 -21.27
C ASN A 196 -6.67 1.59 -21.27
N MET A 197 -6.67 0.63 -22.20
CA MET A 197 -5.60 -0.37 -22.32
C MET A 197 -4.51 0.00 -23.35
N GLU A 198 -4.49 1.24 -23.86
CA GLU A 198 -3.48 1.67 -24.83
C GLU A 198 -2.07 1.61 -24.22
N VAL A 199 -1.96 1.98 -22.95
CA VAL A 199 -0.71 1.91 -22.18
C VAL A 199 -1.02 1.43 -20.76
N SER A 200 -0.54 0.23 -20.43
CA SER A 200 -0.65 -0.36 -19.09
C SER A 200 0.69 -0.96 -18.67
N TYR A 201 1.20 -0.51 -17.52
CA TYR A 201 2.41 -1.06 -16.89
C TYR A 201 2.10 -1.79 -15.58
N SER A 202 0.84 -1.84 -15.13
CA SER A 202 0.45 -2.50 -13.87
C SER A 202 0.89 -3.97 -13.79
N ARG A 203 1.04 -4.64 -14.94
CA ARG A 203 1.48 -6.04 -15.06
C ARG A 203 2.62 -6.25 -16.06
N HIS A 204 3.23 -5.18 -16.56
CA HIS A 204 4.38 -5.26 -17.44
C HIS A 204 5.67 -4.72 -16.80
N TRP A 205 6.67 -5.61 -16.63
CA TRP A 205 8.05 -5.24 -16.31
C TRP A 205 8.99 -5.73 -17.41
N LYS A 206 9.70 -4.79 -18.05
CA LYS A 206 10.73 -5.13 -19.03
C LYS A 206 12.01 -5.51 -18.28
N LYS A 207 12.41 -6.78 -18.36
CA LYS A 207 13.68 -7.26 -17.80
C LYS A 207 14.86 -6.47 -18.36
N ARG A 208 15.73 -6.00 -17.48
CA ARG A 208 16.90 -5.15 -17.75
C ARG A 208 17.91 -5.28 -16.61
N ASN A 209 18.98 -4.50 -16.67
CA ASN A 209 19.87 -4.33 -15.53
C ASN A 209 19.10 -3.72 -14.34
N THR A 210 19.52 -4.07 -13.12
CA THR A 210 18.95 -3.56 -11.87
C THR A 210 18.74 -2.05 -11.93
N ILE A 211 17.50 -1.62 -11.67
CA ILE A 211 17.10 -0.23 -11.55
C ILE A 211 17.64 0.32 -10.25
N GLU A 212 18.19 1.53 -10.27
CA GLU A 212 18.77 2.12 -9.08
C GLU A 212 18.09 3.44 -8.75
N VAL A 213 17.55 3.50 -7.54
CA VAL A 213 16.60 4.48 -7.07
C VAL A 213 17.22 5.30 -5.95
N GLY A 214 17.19 6.62 -6.07
CA GLY A 214 17.64 7.52 -4.99
C GLY A 214 16.58 7.59 -3.89
N HIS A 215 16.90 7.11 -2.70
CA HIS A 215 16.01 7.13 -1.52
C HIS A 215 15.78 8.58 -1.04
N ARG A 216 14.51 8.98 -0.92
CA ARG A 216 14.10 10.37 -0.57
C ARG A 216 14.80 11.46 -1.39
N GLY A 217 15.17 11.12 -2.64
CA GLY A 217 16.11 11.86 -3.47
C GLY A 217 17.56 11.47 -3.21
N ALA A 218 18.35 12.39 -2.63
CA ALA A 218 19.79 12.23 -2.41
C ALA A 218 20.15 11.46 -1.12
N GLY A 219 19.17 10.89 -0.42
CA GLY A 219 19.35 10.13 0.82
C GLY A 219 18.83 10.83 2.07
N ASN A 220 18.96 10.13 3.21
CA ASN A 220 18.49 10.58 4.51
C ASN A 220 19.33 11.74 5.07
N SER A 221 18.66 12.83 5.45
CA SER A 221 19.31 14.06 5.90
C SER A 221 19.87 14.05 7.31
N PHE A 222 19.49 13.06 8.12
CA PHE A 222 19.92 12.94 9.51
C PHE A 222 21.27 12.21 9.66
N THR A 223 21.89 11.84 8.54
CA THR A 223 23.22 11.24 8.49
C THR A 223 24.31 12.33 8.44
N LYS A 224 25.52 12.04 8.94
CA LYS A 224 26.62 13.04 9.04
C LYS A 224 27.07 13.62 7.69
N PHE A 225 26.65 13.02 6.58
CA PHE A 225 27.17 13.27 5.23
C PHE A 225 26.08 13.77 4.26
N ALA A 226 24.89 14.13 4.74
CA ALA A 226 23.81 14.56 3.87
C ALA A 226 24.12 15.89 3.16
N ALA A 227 24.08 15.87 1.82
CA ALA A 227 24.32 17.03 0.98
C ALA A 227 23.04 17.87 0.72
N ALA A 228 21.86 17.31 0.95
CA ALA A 228 20.57 17.93 0.70
C ALA A 228 19.55 17.51 1.76
N ARG A 229 18.52 18.34 1.97
CA ARG A 229 17.34 17.98 2.76
C ARG A 229 16.49 16.97 2.00
N GLU A 230 16.21 15.82 2.59
CA GLU A 230 15.44 14.71 2.05
C GLU A 230 14.02 15.18 1.67
N ASN A 231 13.40 14.51 0.70
CA ASN A 231 12.02 14.79 0.32
C ASN A 231 11.76 16.26 -0.12
N THR A 232 12.80 16.93 -0.65
CA THR A 232 12.70 18.27 -1.26
C THR A 232 12.90 18.22 -2.78
N ILE A 233 12.41 19.22 -3.51
CA ILE A 233 12.62 19.32 -4.97
C ILE A 233 14.11 19.32 -5.32
N TYR A 234 14.93 20.03 -4.52
CA TYR A 234 16.37 20.07 -4.68
C TYR A 234 17.01 18.68 -4.52
N SER A 235 16.64 17.92 -3.48
CA SER A 235 17.16 16.56 -3.25
C SER A 235 16.80 15.60 -4.40
N LEU A 236 15.55 15.64 -4.85
CA LEU A 236 15.08 14.81 -5.98
C LEU A 236 15.83 15.13 -7.28
N ASN A 237 16.00 16.42 -7.59
CA ASN A 237 16.77 16.84 -8.76
C ASN A 237 18.27 16.54 -8.64
N THR A 238 18.83 16.53 -7.43
CA THR A 238 20.22 16.17 -7.19
C THR A 238 20.47 14.70 -7.51
N ALA A 239 19.61 13.80 -7.03
CA ALA A 239 19.68 12.38 -7.38
C ALA A 239 19.50 12.14 -8.89
N ALA A 240 18.58 12.85 -9.54
CA ALA A 240 18.39 12.80 -10.99
C ALA A 240 19.66 13.20 -11.76
N LYS A 241 20.29 14.32 -11.38
CA LYS A 241 21.56 14.81 -11.96
C LYS A 241 22.71 13.81 -11.79
N ASN A 242 22.71 13.07 -10.67
CA ASN A 242 23.69 12.02 -10.40
C ASN A 242 23.38 10.68 -11.11
N GLY A 243 22.32 10.64 -11.94
CA GLY A 243 22.02 9.53 -12.82
C GLY A 243 21.09 8.47 -12.21
N ALA A 244 20.31 8.81 -11.19
CA ALA A 244 19.26 7.94 -10.68
C ALA A 244 18.25 7.55 -11.78
N ASP A 245 17.79 6.30 -11.77
CA ASP A 245 16.77 5.82 -12.70
C ASP A 245 15.38 6.26 -12.24
N TYR A 246 15.16 6.14 -10.93
CA TYR A 246 14.02 6.69 -10.22
C TYR A 246 14.50 7.48 -8.99
N VAL A 247 13.64 8.36 -8.49
CA VAL A 247 13.71 8.88 -7.13
C VAL A 247 12.53 8.32 -6.34
N GLU A 248 12.80 7.88 -5.13
CA GLU A 248 11.81 7.48 -4.16
C GLU A 248 11.49 8.65 -3.22
N PHE A 249 10.23 8.75 -2.80
CA PHE A 249 9.80 9.71 -1.77
C PHE A 249 8.45 9.32 -1.16
N ASP A 250 8.23 9.76 0.07
CA ASP A 250 7.02 9.52 0.87
C ASP A 250 5.91 10.53 0.56
N VAL A 251 4.68 10.05 0.30
CA VAL A 251 3.50 10.88 0.12
C VAL A 251 2.47 10.60 1.21
N GLN A 252 1.98 11.68 1.82
CA GLN A 252 0.85 11.68 2.74
C GLN A 252 -0.05 12.92 2.52
N LEU A 253 -1.17 13.04 3.24
CA LEU A 253 -2.11 14.14 3.06
C LEU A 253 -2.10 15.13 4.22
N THR A 254 -2.23 16.41 3.87
CA THR A 254 -2.57 17.49 4.81
C THR A 254 -4.06 17.48 5.16
N LYS A 255 -4.47 18.28 6.15
CA LYS A 255 -5.87 18.46 6.57
C LYS A 255 -6.82 18.85 5.43
N ASP A 256 -6.34 19.69 4.53
CA ASP A 256 -7.05 20.14 3.34
C ASP A 256 -6.91 19.18 2.14
N LYS A 257 -6.46 17.95 2.39
CA LYS A 257 -6.37 16.84 1.43
C LYS A 257 -5.47 17.17 0.24
N VAL A 258 -4.34 17.82 0.51
CA VAL A 258 -3.27 18.03 -0.47
C VAL A 258 -2.18 16.98 -0.25
N ALA A 259 -1.79 16.30 -1.32
CA ALA A 259 -0.69 15.34 -1.28
C ALA A 259 0.65 16.07 -1.14
N VAL A 260 1.32 15.83 -0.01
CA VAL A 260 2.62 16.41 0.34
C VAL A 260 3.67 15.34 0.45
N ILE A 261 4.90 15.71 0.08
CA ILE A 261 6.05 14.83 0.17
C ILE A 261 6.73 15.04 1.52
N TYR A 262 6.59 14.06 2.41
CA TYR A 262 7.16 14.09 3.76
C TYR A 262 7.07 12.71 4.42
N HIS A 263 8.13 12.32 5.14
CA HIS A 263 8.24 11.01 5.74
C HIS A 263 7.44 10.86 7.04
N ASP A 264 7.66 11.69 8.06
CA ASP A 264 7.07 11.42 9.38
C ASP A 264 5.57 11.78 9.43
N PHE A 265 4.76 11.05 10.21
CA PHE A 265 3.34 11.40 10.36
C PHE A 265 3.10 12.65 11.21
N HIS A 266 4.11 13.08 11.97
CA HIS A 266 4.05 14.18 12.92
C HIS A 266 5.16 15.18 12.65
N VAL A 267 4.85 16.46 12.84
CA VAL A 267 5.84 17.54 12.89
C VAL A 267 6.01 18.01 14.33
N LEU A 268 7.24 18.40 14.69
CA LEU A 268 7.53 18.98 15.99
C LEU A 268 7.41 20.51 15.91
N VAL A 269 6.57 21.09 16.77
CA VAL A 269 6.40 22.54 16.88
C VAL A 269 6.87 23.01 18.24
N SER A 270 7.77 23.98 18.28
CA SER A 270 8.16 24.65 19.53
C SER A 270 7.12 25.71 19.93
N VAL A 271 6.68 25.68 21.18
CA VAL A 271 5.81 26.72 21.74
C VAL A 271 6.56 27.41 22.88
N ALA A 272 6.57 28.74 22.87
CA ALA A 272 7.14 29.51 23.98
C ALA A 272 6.29 29.32 25.25
N LYS A 273 6.91 28.87 26.36
CA LYS A 273 6.23 28.75 27.66
C LYS A 273 5.66 30.10 28.10
N ARG A 274 4.33 30.17 28.30
CA ARG A 274 3.72 31.27 29.07
C ARG A 274 3.85 30.98 30.56
N HIS A 275 4.57 31.83 31.29
CA HIS A 275 4.60 31.79 32.75
C HIS A 275 3.21 32.11 33.34
N PRO A 276 2.79 31.49 34.46
CA PRO A 276 1.44 31.66 35.03
C PRO A 276 1.09 33.08 35.53
N SER A 277 2.03 34.02 35.54
CA SER A 277 1.88 35.33 36.18
C SER A 277 1.45 36.46 35.24
N GLY A 278 1.30 36.25 33.93
CA GLY A 278 0.70 37.25 33.02
C GLY A 278 1.50 38.55 32.84
N VAL A 279 2.72 38.65 33.38
CA VAL A 279 3.63 39.79 33.18
C VAL A 279 4.66 39.41 32.11
N PRO A 280 4.81 40.17 31.01
CA PRO A 280 5.91 39.98 30.09
C PRO A 280 7.19 40.50 30.75
N GLU A 281 8.04 39.60 31.23
CA GLU A 281 9.38 39.95 31.69
C GLU A 281 10.24 40.26 30.46
N VAL A 282 10.90 41.42 30.44
CA VAL A 282 11.87 41.77 29.41
C VAL A 282 13.04 40.79 29.55
N LEU A 283 13.10 39.81 28.65
CA LEU A 283 14.18 38.82 28.61
C LEU A 283 15.53 39.55 28.52
N HIS A 284 16.38 39.38 29.53
CA HIS A 284 17.75 39.85 29.47
C HIS A 284 18.52 39.04 28.41
N PRO A 285 19.36 39.68 27.55
CA PRO A 285 20.07 39.00 26.46
C PRO A 285 20.98 37.83 26.89
N ALA A 286 21.29 37.71 28.18
CA ALA A 286 22.14 36.66 28.73
C ALA A 286 21.39 35.33 28.99
N ASP A 287 20.05 35.33 29.10
CA ASP A 287 19.25 34.15 29.44
C ASP A 287 18.62 33.44 28.22
N MET A 288 18.74 34.05 27.02
CA MET A 288 18.25 33.49 25.74
C MET A 288 18.95 32.19 25.31
N HIS A 289 20.04 31.79 25.96
CA HIS A 289 20.80 30.58 25.62
C HIS A 289 20.52 29.39 26.53
N SER A 290 19.56 29.49 27.47
CA SER A 290 19.15 28.34 28.27
C SER A 290 18.04 27.55 27.55
N GLU A 291 18.36 26.35 27.04
CA GLU A 291 17.44 25.39 26.40
C GLU A 291 16.26 24.92 27.30
N LYS A 292 16.07 25.49 28.49
CA LYS A 292 15.11 25.03 29.51
C LYS A 292 13.67 25.52 29.29
N HIS A 293 13.42 26.42 28.34
CA HIS A 293 12.12 27.10 28.19
C HIS A 293 11.30 26.77 26.92
N ILE A 294 11.77 25.85 26.07
CA ILE A 294 11.05 25.45 24.85
C ILE A 294 10.35 24.11 25.10
N ASP A 295 9.02 24.10 25.08
CA ASP A 295 8.25 22.85 25.00
C ASP A 295 8.00 22.53 23.52
N TYR A 296 8.27 21.29 23.14
CA TYR A 296 7.96 20.77 21.81
C TYR A 296 6.65 20.00 21.87
N HIS A 297 5.77 20.27 20.90
CA HIS A 297 4.52 19.56 20.72
C HIS A 297 4.52 18.88 19.36
N GLU A 298 4.22 17.58 19.34
CA GLU A 298 3.99 16.83 18.12
C GLU A 298 2.58 17.14 17.59
N ILE A 299 2.51 17.50 16.31
CA ILE A 299 1.24 17.75 15.62
C ILE A 299 1.18 16.83 14.39
N PRO A 300 0.12 16.03 14.23
CA PRO A 300 -0.05 15.20 13.03
C PRO A 300 -0.15 16.06 11.77
N VAL A 301 0.53 15.67 10.69
CA VAL A 301 0.48 16.36 9.39
C VAL A 301 -0.97 16.44 8.87
N LYS A 302 -1.75 15.37 9.09
CA LYS A 302 -3.18 15.32 8.73
C LYS A 302 -4.04 16.38 9.42
N ASP A 303 -3.56 17.01 10.49
CA ASP A 303 -4.30 18.00 11.27
C ASP A 303 -3.90 19.45 10.92
N LEU A 304 -2.95 19.63 9.99
CA LEU A 304 -2.46 20.91 9.50
C LEU A 304 -2.83 21.11 8.03
N LYS A 305 -3.33 22.29 7.66
CA LYS A 305 -3.47 22.68 6.25
C LYS A 305 -2.09 22.89 5.63
N LEU A 306 -1.97 22.75 4.32
CA LEU A 306 -0.70 23.00 3.62
C LEU A 306 -0.11 24.38 3.95
N SER A 307 -0.95 25.42 3.98
CA SER A 307 -0.49 26.77 4.31
C SER A 307 0.04 26.89 5.74
N GLN A 308 -0.55 26.17 6.69
CA GLN A 308 -0.07 26.13 8.08
C GLN A 308 1.24 25.36 8.18
N LEU A 309 1.35 24.23 7.49
CA LEU A 309 2.56 23.42 7.43
C LEU A 309 3.74 24.21 6.84
N LYS A 310 3.52 24.95 5.76
CA LYS A 310 4.51 25.85 5.17
C LYS A 310 4.84 27.06 6.06
N LEU A 311 3.93 27.50 6.94
CA LEU A 311 4.17 28.60 7.89
C LEU A 311 4.95 28.18 9.13
N LEU A 312 4.74 26.96 9.63
CA LEU A 312 5.54 26.38 10.72
C LEU A 312 7.04 26.30 10.38
N MET A 313 7.40 26.55 9.12
CA MET A 313 8.77 26.71 8.66
C MET A 313 9.44 28.02 9.11
N LEU A 314 8.68 29.03 9.53
CA LEU A 314 9.23 30.36 9.84
C LEU A 314 9.76 30.49 11.28
N ASP A 315 9.28 29.66 12.21
CA ASP A 315 9.62 29.77 13.63
C ASP A 315 10.18 28.44 14.16
N HIS A 316 11.52 28.38 14.22
CA HIS A 316 12.37 27.37 14.88
C HIS A 316 12.64 26.07 14.09
N VAL A 317 13.77 25.36 14.24
CA VAL A 317 14.49 25.05 15.49
C VAL A 317 15.96 24.67 15.20
N ASN A 318 16.90 25.31 15.92
CA ASN A 318 18.21 24.71 16.24
C ASN A 318 17.94 23.41 17.02
N PHE A 319 18.09 22.26 16.35
CA PHE A 319 18.04 20.95 17.01
C PHE A 319 18.88 20.98 18.29
N PRO A 320 18.34 20.60 19.47
CA PRO A 320 19.16 20.42 20.65
C PRO A 320 20.25 19.40 20.32
N GLN A 321 21.50 19.79 20.62
CA GLN A 321 22.76 19.13 20.25
C GLN A 321 22.98 17.78 20.95
N LYS A 322 21.99 16.87 20.95
CA LYS A 322 22.09 15.57 21.63
C LYS A 322 22.24 14.36 20.70
N LYS A 323 22.49 14.57 19.40
CA LYS A 323 23.23 13.60 18.58
C LYS A 323 24.49 14.31 18.10
N GLU A 324 25.64 13.85 18.59
CA GLU A 324 26.96 14.49 18.51
C GLU A 324 27.52 14.73 17.09
N ASN A 325 26.70 14.73 16.03
CA ASN A 325 27.19 14.66 14.65
C ASN A 325 26.28 15.26 13.57
N VAL A 326 25.36 16.17 13.89
CA VAL A 326 24.57 16.89 12.88
C VAL A 326 25.15 18.30 12.75
N LYS A 327 25.90 18.56 11.67
CA LYS A 327 26.28 19.93 11.31
C LYS A 327 25.02 20.67 10.85
N LYS A 328 24.88 21.93 11.25
CA LYS A 328 23.90 22.90 10.76
C LYS A 328 24.07 23.00 9.22
N LEU A 329 23.09 22.57 8.43
CA LEU A 329 23.23 22.42 6.98
C LEU A 329 22.78 23.64 6.14
N VAL A 330 22.32 24.74 6.75
CA VAL A 330 21.95 25.96 6.00
C VAL A 330 22.22 27.22 6.82
N GLU A 331 22.87 28.23 6.19
CA GLU A 331 23.06 29.58 6.73
C GLU A 331 21.77 30.41 6.56
N ASP A 332 21.53 31.33 7.50
CA ASP A 332 20.38 32.23 7.54
C ASP A 332 20.37 33.17 6.31
N GLY A 333 19.74 32.71 5.22
CA GLY A 333 19.41 33.46 4.02
C GLY A 333 18.03 33.05 3.51
N GLU A 334 17.42 33.84 2.60
CA GLU A 334 16.16 33.49 1.95
C GLU A 334 16.30 32.13 1.23
N GLU A 335 15.87 31.04 1.85
CA GLU A 335 15.91 29.71 1.24
C GLU A 335 15.12 29.71 -0.07
N GLU A 336 15.78 29.33 -1.17
CA GLU A 336 15.12 29.09 -2.46
C GLU A 336 13.99 28.07 -2.28
N GLU A 337 12.87 28.28 -2.98
CA GLU A 337 11.63 27.52 -2.79
C GLU A 337 11.81 26.00 -2.95
N ASP A 338 12.80 25.56 -3.72
CA ASP A 338 13.07 24.14 -3.99
C ASP A 338 13.81 23.42 -2.85
N PHE A 339 14.37 24.15 -1.88
CA PHE A 339 15.01 23.62 -0.67
C PHE A 339 14.00 23.44 0.48
N LYS A 340 12.82 24.03 0.33
CA LYS A 340 11.77 24.00 1.34
C LYS A 340 11.17 22.59 1.48
N PRO A 341 10.88 22.14 2.72
CA PRO A 341 10.18 20.88 2.96
C PRO A 341 8.72 20.94 2.51
N PHE A 342 8.07 19.77 2.53
CA PHE A 342 6.67 19.60 2.20
C PHE A 342 6.30 20.06 0.77
N PRO A 343 7.12 19.80 -0.27
CA PRO A 343 6.65 20.05 -1.62
C PRO A 343 5.42 19.17 -1.88
N THR A 344 4.46 19.69 -2.60
CA THR A 344 3.29 18.92 -3.04
C THR A 344 3.71 17.91 -4.10
N LEU A 345 2.93 16.83 -4.22
CA LEU A 345 3.14 15.83 -5.26
C LEU A 345 3.09 16.46 -6.67
N VAL A 346 2.18 17.41 -6.89
CA VAL A 346 2.05 18.15 -8.16
C VAL A 346 3.25 19.05 -8.42
N GLU A 347 3.79 19.73 -7.40
CA GLU A 347 5.04 20.50 -7.54
C GLU A 347 6.20 19.59 -7.96
N ALA A 348 6.34 18.40 -7.36
CA ALA A 348 7.38 17.45 -7.74
C ALA A 348 7.24 16.94 -9.17
N LEU A 349 6.02 16.57 -9.59
CA LEU A 349 5.76 16.12 -10.97
C LEU A 349 6.17 17.17 -12.01
N THR A 350 6.01 18.45 -11.66
CA THR A 350 6.28 19.61 -12.53
C THR A 350 7.75 20.02 -12.52
N LYS A 351 8.39 20.06 -11.34
CA LYS A 351 9.71 20.67 -11.16
C LYS A 351 10.89 19.70 -11.20
N VAL A 352 10.67 18.41 -10.97
CA VAL A 352 11.75 17.41 -11.02
C VAL A 352 12.04 17.03 -12.47
N ASP A 353 13.30 16.77 -12.82
CA ASP A 353 13.76 16.36 -14.16
C ASP A 353 12.81 15.33 -14.79
N PRO A 354 12.22 15.57 -15.99
CA PRO A 354 11.21 14.70 -16.59
C PRO A 354 11.70 13.30 -16.98
N ASP A 355 13.02 13.08 -17.07
CA ASP A 355 13.60 11.80 -17.47
C ASP A 355 13.77 10.82 -16.29
N VAL A 356 13.80 11.30 -15.04
CA VAL A 356 13.83 10.42 -13.86
C VAL A 356 12.43 9.89 -13.54
N GLY A 357 12.33 8.60 -13.23
CA GLY A 357 11.06 8.02 -12.77
C GLY A 357 10.76 8.35 -11.31
N PHE A 358 9.51 8.20 -10.88
CA PHE A 358 9.13 8.30 -9.47
C PHE A 358 8.74 6.94 -8.90
N ASN A 359 9.32 6.56 -7.76
CA ASN A 359 8.77 5.57 -6.86
C ASN A 359 8.02 6.31 -5.75
N VAL A 360 6.70 6.31 -5.80
CA VAL A 360 5.84 7.04 -4.86
C VAL A 360 5.50 6.11 -3.71
N GLU A 361 6.18 6.28 -2.56
CA GLU A 361 5.79 5.58 -1.34
C GLU A 361 4.52 6.23 -0.77
N VAL A 362 3.42 5.51 -0.81
CA VAL A 362 2.15 5.95 -0.27
C VAL A 362 2.10 5.60 1.21
N LYS A 363 2.27 6.61 2.07
CA LYS A 363 2.37 6.43 3.51
C LYS A 363 1.01 6.43 4.17
N TYR A 364 0.67 5.32 4.82
CA TYR A 364 -0.58 5.16 5.55
C TYR A 364 -0.28 4.48 6.89
N PRO A 365 -0.75 5.05 8.02
CA PRO A 365 -0.33 4.60 9.34
C PRO A 365 -0.88 3.21 9.65
N MET A 366 -0.05 2.40 10.30
CA MET A 366 -0.37 1.03 10.67
C MET A 366 -0.21 0.81 12.17
N MET A 367 -0.87 -0.24 12.66
CA MET A 367 -0.66 -0.75 14.01
C MET A 367 0.66 -1.54 14.07
N GLN A 368 1.49 -1.21 15.04
CA GLN A 368 2.75 -1.87 15.29
C GLN A 368 2.61 -3.03 16.29
N SER A 369 3.56 -3.96 16.28
CA SER A 369 3.56 -5.16 17.12
C SER A 369 3.73 -4.88 18.63
N ASN A 370 4.20 -3.68 18.99
CA ASN A 370 4.24 -3.19 20.37
C ASN A 370 2.87 -2.63 20.84
N GLY A 371 1.86 -2.56 19.97
CA GLY A 371 0.53 -2.03 20.27
C GLY A 371 0.37 -0.52 20.09
N GLU A 372 1.41 0.17 19.60
CA GLU A 372 1.33 1.58 19.22
C GLU A 372 0.84 1.73 17.78
N HIS A 373 0.02 2.75 17.53
CA HIS A 373 -0.44 3.10 16.20
C HIS A 373 0.33 4.31 15.69
N GLU A 374 0.84 4.26 14.46
CA GLU A 374 1.72 5.32 13.93
C GLU A 374 1.04 6.68 13.83
N CYS A 375 -0.27 6.71 13.59
CA CYS A 375 -1.10 7.93 13.63
C CYS A 375 -2.59 7.56 13.66
N ASP A 376 -3.25 7.73 14.81
CA ASP A 376 -4.67 7.37 14.98
C ASP A 376 -5.63 8.29 14.21
N HIS A 377 -6.85 7.79 13.95
CA HIS A 377 -7.95 8.54 13.30
C HIS A 377 -7.53 9.20 11.98
N TYR A 378 -6.90 8.40 11.11
CA TYR A 378 -6.42 8.84 9.80
C TYR A 378 -7.56 8.91 8.76
N PHE A 379 -7.26 9.42 7.57
CA PHE A 379 -8.23 9.57 6.48
C PHE A 379 -8.81 8.22 6.02
N GLU A 380 -10.06 8.22 5.55
CA GLU A 380 -10.65 7.02 4.93
C GLU A 380 -9.84 6.61 3.68
N ARG A 381 -9.52 5.31 3.57
CA ARG A 381 -8.55 4.78 2.62
C ARG A 381 -8.91 5.03 1.15
N ASN A 382 -10.19 4.89 0.76
CA ASN A 382 -10.60 5.17 -0.62
C ASN A 382 -10.42 6.66 -0.95
N GLU A 383 -10.86 7.55 -0.07
CA GLU A 383 -10.69 8.99 -0.27
C GLU A 383 -9.20 9.38 -0.35
N PHE A 384 -8.38 8.84 0.54
CA PHE A 384 -6.95 9.11 0.57
C PHE A 384 -6.27 8.71 -0.75
N ILE A 385 -6.56 7.51 -1.24
CA ILE A 385 -5.97 7.00 -2.50
C ILE A 385 -6.52 7.71 -3.73
N ASP A 386 -7.79 8.11 -3.72
CA ASP A 386 -8.37 8.88 -4.81
C ASP A 386 -7.62 10.21 -5.01
N VAL A 387 -7.19 10.87 -3.92
CA VAL A 387 -6.36 12.10 -4.00
C VAL A 387 -5.06 11.83 -4.73
N VAL A 388 -4.28 10.88 -4.23
CA VAL A 388 -2.93 10.58 -4.74
C VAL A 388 -2.98 10.09 -6.18
N LEU A 389 -3.93 9.20 -6.51
CA LEU A 389 -4.09 8.69 -7.87
C LEU A 389 -4.55 9.79 -8.84
N ALA A 390 -5.46 10.68 -8.43
CA ALA A 390 -5.89 11.78 -9.28
C ALA A 390 -4.74 12.74 -9.60
N ASP A 391 -3.92 13.09 -8.61
CA ASP A 391 -2.76 13.96 -8.83
C ASP A 391 -1.78 13.34 -9.84
N LEU A 392 -1.50 12.03 -9.74
CA LEU A 392 -0.57 11.35 -10.65
C LEU A 392 -1.15 11.10 -12.04
N LEU A 393 -2.42 10.68 -12.15
CA LEU A 393 -3.05 10.38 -13.44
C LEU A 393 -3.25 11.65 -14.28
N ASN A 394 -3.52 12.80 -13.64
CA ASN A 394 -3.68 14.08 -14.31
C ASN A 394 -2.33 14.74 -14.66
N ASN A 395 -1.31 14.64 -13.81
CA ASN A 395 -0.13 15.49 -13.92
C ASN A 395 1.17 14.77 -14.31
N ALA A 396 1.26 13.43 -14.24
CA ALA A 396 2.52 12.74 -14.52
C ALA A 396 2.91 12.67 -16.01
N GLY A 397 1.96 12.92 -16.93
CA GLY A 397 2.21 12.85 -18.37
C GLY A 397 2.84 11.52 -18.80
N ALA A 398 4.05 11.59 -19.34
CA ALA A 398 4.85 10.45 -19.81
C ALA A 398 5.90 9.96 -18.79
N ARG A 399 5.96 10.56 -17.59
CA ARG A 399 6.89 10.15 -16.53
C ARG A 399 6.62 8.70 -16.13
N ARG A 400 7.69 7.96 -15.86
CA ARG A 400 7.59 6.61 -15.31
C ARG A 400 7.25 6.72 -13.83
N ILE A 401 6.12 6.13 -13.43
CA ILE A 401 5.68 6.08 -12.04
C ILE A 401 5.59 4.62 -11.63
N MET A 402 6.01 4.33 -10.41
CA MET A 402 5.64 3.13 -9.67
C MET A 402 5.19 3.53 -8.26
N PHE A 403 4.37 2.70 -7.63
CA PHE A 403 3.95 2.89 -6.25
C PHE A 403 4.65 1.89 -5.34
N SER A 404 4.90 2.31 -4.11
CA SER A 404 5.23 1.42 -3.00
C SER A 404 4.40 1.74 -1.76
N SER A 405 4.13 0.76 -0.89
CA SER A 405 3.55 1.02 0.44
C SER A 405 3.81 -0.15 1.38
N PHE A 406 3.96 0.16 2.67
CA PHE A 406 3.97 -0.84 3.74
C PHE A 406 2.57 -1.35 4.07
N ASP A 407 1.52 -0.59 3.75
CA ASP A 407 0.13 -1.00 4.00
C ASP A 407 -0.38 -1.89 2.83
N PRO A 408 -0.70 -3.17 3.10
CA PRO A 408 -1.20 -4.09 2.08
C PRO A 408 -2.60 -3.73 1.54
N ASP A 409 -3.46 -3.08 2.33
CA ASP A 409 -4.76 -2.60 1.85
C ASP A 409 -4.58 -1.41 0.89
N ILE A 410 -3.60 -0.53 1.15
CA ILE A 410 -3.22 0.54 0.23
C ILE A 410 -2.69 -0.01 -1.09
N CYS A 411 -1.82 -1.03 -1.05
CA CYS A 411 -1.36 -1.70 -2.27
C CYS A 411 -2.52 -2.29 -3.08
N SER A 412 -3.50 -2.89 -2.39
CA SER A 412 -4.71 -3.45 -3.00
C SER A 412 -5.60 -2.36 -3.62
N LEU A 413 -5.82 -1.25 -2.91
CA LEU A 413 -6.59 -0.11 -3.42
C LEU A 413 -5.98 0.46 -4.70
N ILE A 414 -4.66 0.69 -4.71
CA ILE A 414 -3.96 1.23 -5.87
C ILE A 414 -4.03 0.25 -7.05
N SER A 415 -3.86 -1.06 -6.81
CA SER A 415 -3.88 -2.05 -7.90
C SER A 415 -5.28 -2.24 -8.50
N MET A 416 -6.34 -2.03 -7.71
CA MET A 416 -7.73 -2.19 -8.15
C MET A 416 -8.32 -0.92 -8.78
N LYS A 417 -7.83 0.27 -8.43
CA LYS A 417 -8.34 1.56 -8.93
C LYS A 417 -7.67 2.04 -10.23
N GLN A 418 -6.55 1.44 -10.64
CA GLN A 418 -5.89 1.82 -11.88
C GLN A 418 -5.11 0.71 -12.58
N ASN A 419 -4.84 0.90 -13.87
CA ASN A 419 -4.10 -0.07 -14.69
C ASN A 419 -2.77 0.43 -15.29
N LYS A 420 -2.41 1.70 -15.04
CA LYS A 420 -1.27 2.35 -15.70
C LYS A 420 0.05 2.08 -15.00
N TYR A 421 0.11 2.18 -13.68
CA TYR A 421 1.34 2.17 -12.89
C TYR A 421 1.47 0.87 -12.06
N PRO A 422 2.66 0.26 -11.99
CA PRO A 422 2.91 -0.91 -11.15
C PRO A 422 2.94 -0.54 -9.66
N VAL A 423 2.66 -1.53 -8.82
CA VAL A 423 2.65 -1.42 -7.35
C VAL A 423 3.62 -2.43 -6.77
N LEU A 424 4.46 -2.00 -5.83
CA LEU A 424 5.38 -2.83 -5.06
C LEU A 424 4.97 -2.83 -3.59
N PHE A 425 4.96 -4.01 -2.98
CA PHE A 425 4.68 -4.12 -1.55
C PHE A 425 5.98 -3.98 -0.75
N LEU A 426 6.07 -2.99 0.13
CA LEU A 426 7.21 -2.83 1.04
C LEU A 426 7.09 -3.81 2.19
N CYS A 427 8.18 -4.52 2.48
CA CYS A 427 8.27 -5.41 3.62
C CYS A 427 9.56 -5.16 4.39
N VAL A 428 9.42 -5.08 5.71
CA VAL A 428 10.54 -4.99 6.64
C VAL A 428 11.20 -6.35 6.86
N GLY A 429 10.45 -7.45 6.73
CA GLY A 429 10.96 -8.80 6.97
C GLY A 429 11.28 -9.06 8.45
N GLU A 430 12.19 -10.00 8.71
CA GLU A 430 12.76 -10.20 10.04
C GLU A 430 13.89 -9.19 10.27
N THR A 431 13.69 -8.27 11.20
CA THR A 431 14.66 -7.21 11.54
C THR A 431 14.78 -7.05 13.04
N GLN A 432 15.91 -6.51 13.48
CA GLN A 432 16.09 -5.99 14.85
C GLN A 432 16.13 -4.46 14.90
N ARG A 433 16.07 -3.78 13.74
CA ARG A 433 16.22 -2.31 13.63
C ARG A 433 14.89 -1.58 13.72
N TYR A 434 13.81 -2.19 13.25
CA TYR A 434 12.49 -1.57 13.16
C TYR A 434 11.45 -2.36 13.94
N THR A 435 10.49 -1.65 14.54
CA THR A 435 9.30 -2.28 15.11
C THR A 435 8.45 -2.84 13.98
N ARG A 436 8.13 -4.13 14.03
CA ARG A 436 7.33 -4.80 13.00
C ARG A 436 5.86 -4.38 13.09
N PHE A 437 5.17 -4.40 11.95
CA PHE A 437 3.72 -4.20 11.89
C PHE A 437 2.93 -5.42 12.39
N GLN A 438 1.73 -5.18 12.91
CA GLN A 438 0.83 -6.24 13.38
C GLN A 438 0.17 -7.00 12.23
N ASP A 439 0.04 -6.39 11.04
CA ASP A 439 -0.60 -7.02 9.89
C ASP A 439 0.17 -8.28 9.46
N GLN A 440 -0.53 -9.42 9.46
CA GLN A 440 0.08 -10.72 9.16
C GLN A 440 0.64 -10.79 7.75
N ARG A 441 0.10 -10.04 6.79
CA ARG A 441 0.59 -10.00 5.40
C ARG A 441 1.98 -9.41 5.28
N SER A 442 2.34 -8.51 6.21
CA SER A 442 3.68 -7.88 6.30
C SER A 442 4.64 -8.59 7.27
N SER A 443 4.21 -9.66 7.94
CA SER A 443 4.94 -10.24 9.09
C SER A 443 6.33 -10.79 8.78
N THR A 444 6.52 -11.38 7.59
CA THR A 444 7.79 -11.91 7.10
C THR A 444 7.89 -11.70 5.59
N SER A 445 9.10 -11.73 5.05
CA SER A 445 9.32 -11.60 3.61
C SER A 445 8.63 -12.70 2.79
N LEU A 446 8.50 -13.92 3.32
CA LEU A 446 7.76 -14.99 2.64
C LEU A 446 6.25 -14.73 2.61
N THR A 447 5.69 -14.23 3.71
CA THR A 447 4.27 -13.86 3.74
C THR A 447 3.99 -12.67 2.82
N ALA A 448 4.91 -11.70 2.74
CA ALA A 448 4.83 -10.58 1.82
C ALA A 448 4.85 -11.02 0.35
N VAL A 449 5.72 -11.97 0.00
CA VAL A 449 5.74 -12.60 -1.33
C VAL A 449 4.41 -13.29 -1.64
N ASN A 450 3.87 -14.04 -0.68
CA ASN A 450 2.60 -14.70 -0.87
C ASN A 450 1.44 -13.73 -1.04
N PHE A 451 1.40 -12.65 -0.26
CA PHE A 451 0.41 -11.59 -0.41
C PHE A 451 0.52 -10.93 -1.78
N ALA A 452 1.73 -10.51 -2.19
CA ALA A 452 1.93 -9.87 -3.49
C ALA A 452 1.51 -10.79 -4.65
N ALA A 453 1.87 -12.08 -4.57
CA ALA A 453 1.43 -13.07 -5.53
C ALA A 453 -0.10 -13.24 -5.52
N GLY A 454 -0.74 -13.39 -4.37
CA GLY A 454 -2.19 -13.58 -4.26
C GLY A 454 -3.02 -12.39 -4.71
N ALA A 455 -2.54 -11.17 -4.42
CA ALA A 455 -3.18 -9.90 -4.77
C ALA A 455 -2.84 -9.38 -6.18
N ASP A 456 -2.08 -10.15 -6.98
CA ASP A 456 -1.58 -9.73 -8.30
C ASP A 456 -0.84 -8.38 -8.28
N ILE A 457 -0.10 -8.11 -7.21
CA ILE A 457 0.82 -6.97 -7.09
C ILE A 457 2.08 -7.27 -7.91
N MET A 458 2.73 -6.26 -8.49
CA MET A 458 3.85 -6.45 -9.42
C MET A 458 5.08 -7.07 -8.74
N GLY A 459 5.37 -6.67 -7.51
CA GLY A 459 6.59 -7.06 -6.83
C GLY A 459 6.63 -6.75 -5.35
N VAL A 460 7.75 -7.11 -4.74
CA VAL A 460 8.03 -6.88 -3.32
C VAL A 460 9.33 -6.09 -3.20
N ASN A 461 9.35 -5.15 -2.27
CA ASN A 461 10.51 -4.36 -1.90
C ASN A 461 10.97 -4.78 -0.50
N PHE A 462 12.06 -5.55 -0.46
CA PHE A 462 12.55 -6.21 0.75
C PHE A 462 13.56 -5.34 1.49
N ASN A 463 13.61 -5.49 2.82
CA ASN A 463 14.70 -4.92 3.59
C ASN A 463 16.01 -5.70 3.34
N SER A 464 17.10 -4.97 3.18
CA SER A 464 18.44 -5.50 2.94
C SER A 464 18.97 -6.35 4.10
N GLU A 465 18.69 -6.00 5.35
CA GLU A 465 19.13 -6.79 6.53
C GLU A 465 18.55 -8.21 6.47
N ASP A 466 17.25 -8.32 6.20
CA ASP A 466 16.54 -9.60 6.11
C ASP A 466 17.10 -10.48 4.99
N LEU A 467 17.33 -9.91 3.80
CA LEU A 467 17.84 -10.68 2.66
C LEU A 467 19.33 -11.04 2.75
N LEU A 468 20.13 -10.26 3.48
CA LEU A 468 21.52 -10.65 3.77
C LEU A 468 21.57 -11.86 4.71
N ASN A 469 20.54 -12.03 5.56
CA ASN A 469 20.41 -13.20 6.42
C ASN A 469 19.82 -14.41 5.68
N ASP A 470 18.72 -14.21 4.92
CA ASP A 470 18.10 -15.26 4.10
C ASP A 470 17.67 -14.73 2.72
N PRO A 471 18.36 -15.11 1.63
CA PRO A 471 18.00 -14.70 0.28
C PRO A 471 16.84 -15.50 -0.34
N TYR A 472 16.33 -16.54 0.34
CA TYR A 472 15.26 -17.41 -0.19
C TYR A 472 13.97 -16.69 -0.62
N PRO A 473 13.50 -15.60 0.04
CA PRO A 473 12.33 -14.85 -0.40
C PRO A 473 12.43 -14.33 -1.84
N VAL A 474 13.62 -13.94 -2.29
CA VAL A 474 13.85 -13.50 -3.69
C VAL A 474 13.63 -14.66 -4.66
N LYS A 475 14.12 -15.85 -4.35
CA LYS A 475 13.86 -17.05 -5.16
C LYS A 475 12.35 -17.33 -5.25
N ARG A 476 11.64 -17.26 -4.13
CA ARG A 476 10.18 -17.49 -4.09
C ARG A 476 9.42 -16.43 -4.89
N ALA A 477 9.82 -15.17 -4.82
CA ALA A 477 9.24 -14.09 -5.62
C ALA A 477 9.42 -14.36 -7.12
N ASN A 478 10.63 -14.75 -7.53
CA ASN A 478 10.95 -15.12 -8.91
C ASN A 478 10.13 -16.32 -9.41
N ASP A 479 9.91 -17.33 -8.56
CA ASP A 479 9.07 -18.49 -8.88
C ASP A 479 7.61 -18.08 -9.18
N PHE A 480 7.13 -16.97 -8.62
CA PHE A 480 5.83 -16.37 -8.92
C PHE A 480 5.85 -15.34 -10.07
N GLY A 481 7.02 -15.00 -10.60
CA GLY A 481 7.20 -13.96 -11.62
C GLY A 481 7.03 -12.54 -11.08
N LEU A 482 7.20 -12.34 -9.77
CA LEU A 482 7.22 -11.03 -9.12
C LEU A 482 8.57 -10.36 -9.33
N ILE A 483 8.58 -9.03 -9.42
CA ILE A 483 9.83 -8.26 -9.42
C ILE A 483 10.32 -8.05 -7.99
N THR A 484 11.64 -7.93 -7.83
CA THR A 484 12.26 -7.82 -6.52
C THR A 484 13.08 -6.54 -6.38
N PHE A 485 12.71 -5.71 -5.41
CA PHE A 485 13.46 -4.52 -5.03
C PHE A 485 14.06 -4.73 -3.65
N VAL A 486 15.15 -4.04 -3.35
CA VAL A 486 15.77 -4.06 -2.03
C VAL A 486 16.04 -2.64 -1.56
N TRP A 487 15.73 -2.36 -0.29
CA TRP A 487 15.95 -1.08 0.37
C TRP A 487 16.64 -1.26 1.73
N GLY A 488 17.13 -0.15 2.30
CA GLY A 488 17.62 -0.09 3.68
C GLY A 488 19.12 0.17 3.81
N ASP A 489 19.54 0.41 5.04
CA ASP A 489 20.84 1.01 5.38
C ASP A 489 22.04 0.15 4.98
N ASP A 490 21.88 -1.16 4.81
CA ASP A 490 22.99 -2.03 4.41
C ASP A 490 23.44 -1.76 2.96
N LEU A 491 22.63 -1.03 2.17
CA LEU A 491 22.97 -0.60 0.82
C LEU A 491 23.92 0.60 0.79
N ASP A 492 24.30 1.19 1.92
CA ASP A 492 25.41 2.15 1.99
C ASP A 492 26.78 1.52 1.66
N LYS A 493 26.87 0.19 1.67
CA LYS A 493 28.10 -0.56 1.37
C LYS A 493 28.10 -1.03 -0.08
N LYS A 494 29.14 -0.63 -0.81
CA LYS A 494 29.31 -1.00 -2.22
C LYS A 494 29.37 -2.51 -2.44
N GLU A 495 29.89 -3.26 -1.47
CA GLU A 495 29.93 -4.73 -1.51
C GLU A 495 28.51 -5.31 -1.53
N ASN A 496 27.62 -4.78 -0.69
CA ASN A 496 26.21 -5.21 -0.60
C ASN A 496 25.44 -4.81 -1.87
N ILE A 497 25.63 -3.58 -2.37
CA ILE A 497 25.07 -3.17 -3.67
C ILE A 497 25.48 -4.17 -4.77
N ASN A 498 26.76 -4.53 -4.84
CA ASN A 498 27.26 -5.48 -5.83
C ASN A 498 26.68 -6.89 -5.64
N TYR A 499 26.57 -7.36 -4.39
CA TYR A 499 25.95 -8.64 -4.07
C TYR A 499 24.52 -8.70 -4.60
N PHE A 500 23.67 -7.75 -4.23
CA PHE A 500 22.27 -7.74 -4.65
C PHE A 500 22.12 -7.58 -6.17
N LYS A 501 22.95 -6.73 -6.78
CA LYS A 501 22.90 -6.45 -8.22
C LYS A 501 23.42 -7.59 -9.10
N LYS A 502 24.53 -8.23 -8.71
CA LYS A 502 25.26 -9.18 -9.57
C LYS A 502 25.07 -10.63 -9.17
N GLU A 503 24.98 -10.91 -7.87
CA GLU A 503 24.88 -12.28 -7.36
C GLU A 503 23.42 -12.68 -7.18
N LEU A 504 22.66 -11.88 -6.42
CA LEU A 504 21.23 -12.16 -6.19
C LEU A 504 20.36 -11.79 -7.40
N GLY A 505 20.80 -10.78 -8.17
CA GLY A 505 20.18 -10.39 -9.44
C GLY A 505 18.81 -9.74 -9.27
N VAL A 506 18.64 -8.88 -8.25
CA VAL A 506 17.38 -8.18 -7.98
C VAL A 506 17.06 -7.15 -9.07
N ASP A 507 15.78 -6.84 -9.26
CA ASP A 507 15.29 -5.91 -10.29
C ASP A 507 15.52 -4.44 -9.92
N GLY A 508 15.60 -4.12 -8.63
CA GLY A 508 15.81 -2.75 -8.17
C GLY A 508 16.53 -2.61 -6.83
N LEU A 509 17.24 -1.50 -6.65
CA LEU A 509 17.91 -1.10 -5.41
C LEU A 509 17.52 0.33 -5.05
N ILE A 510 17.13 0.55 -3.80
CA ILE A 510 16.76 1.87 -3.25
C ILE A 510 17.74 2.22 -2.15
N TYR A 511 18.57 3.24 -2.37
CA TYR A 511 19.64 3.59 -1.45
C TYR A 511 20.01 5.07 -1.54
N ASP A 512 20.75 5.53 -0.54
CA ASP A 512 21.19 6.92 -0.39
C ASP A 512 22.40 7.23 -1.30
N ARG A 513 22.71 8.52 -1.52
CA ARG A 513 23.98 8.96 -2.15
C ARG A 513 24.27 8.34 -3.53
N ILE A 514 23.22 8.18 -4.33
CA ILE A 514 23.33 7.65 -5.69
C ILE A 514 24.29 8.50 -6.54
N GLY A 515 25.26 7.85 -7.16
CA GLY A 515 26.19 8.47 -8.11
C GLY A 515 27.34 9.29 -7.50
N GLU A 516 27.50 9.33 -6.17
CA GLU A 516 28.61 10.04 -5.51
C GLU A 516 29.96 9.32 -5.72
N ASP A 517 30.01 8.01 -5.47
CA ASP A 517 31.24 7.21 -5.62
C ASP A 517 31.56 6.87 -7.07
N GLU A 518 30.51 6.67 -7.89
CA GLU A 518 30.63 6.28 -9.29
C GLU A 518 29.64 7.05 -10.14
N ARG A 519 30.15 7.84 -11.08
CA ARG A 519 29.32 8.60 -12.00
C ARG A 519 28.42 7.65 -12.80
N ARG A 520 27.11 7.89 -12.71
CA ARG A 520 26.09 7.14 -13.43
C ARG A 520 25.40 7.99 -14.49
N ARG A 521 24.79 7.30 -15.46
CA ARG A 521 23.75 7.86 -16.32
C ARG A 521 22.48 7.03 -16.16
N ASN A 522 21.34 7.72 -16.10
CA ASN A 522 20.02 7.11 -16.07
C ASN A 522 19.83 6.12 -17.24
N VAL A 523 19.41 4.90 -16.92
CA VAL A 523 19.29 3.78 -17.87
C VAL A 523 18.30 4.07 -18.98
N PHE A 524 17.22 4.81 -18.69
CA PHE A 524 16.20 5.14 -19.68
C PHE A 524 16.69 6.15 -20.71
N ILE A 525 17.53 7.09 -20.28
CA ILE A 525 18.18 8.03 -21.19
C ILE A 525 19.13 7.28 -22.11
N VAL A 526 19.97 6.40 -21.54
CA VAL A 526 20.93 5.59 -22.31
C VAL A 526 20.20 4.69 -23.31
N GLU A 527 19.16 3.96 -22.89
CA GLU A 527 18.35 3.12 -23.79
C GLU A 527 17.72 3.95 -24.93
N ARG A 528 17.20 5.15 -24.63
CA ARG A 528 16.58 6.04 -25.62
C ARG A 528 17.59 6.56 -26.64
N GLU A 529 18.79 6.93 -26.20
CA GLU A 529 19.89 7.36 -27.07
C GLU A 529 20.35 6.23 -27.99
N GLN A 530 20.56 5.03 -27.44
CA GLN A 530 20.94 3.85 -28.21
C GLN A 530 19.87 3.50 -29.26
N LYS A 531 18.59 3.51 -28.87
CA LYS A 531 17.47 3.26 -29.80
C LYS A 531 17.45 4.30 -30.92
N ARG A 532 17.62 5.60 -30.61
CA ARG A 532 17.72 6.67 -31.62
C ARG A 532 18.91 6.50 -32.56
N ALA A 533 20.07 6.10 -32.04
CA ALA A 533 21.25 5.85 -32.85
C ALA A 533 21.03 4.70 -33.85
N LEU A 534 20.42 3.59 -33.40
CA LEU A 534 20.08 2.45 -34.26
C LEU A 534 19.13 2.85 -35.41
N PHE A 535 18.11 3.67 -35.15
CA PHE A 535 17.20 4.16 -36.20
C PHE A 535 17.88 5.10 -37.20
N LYS A 536 18.86 5.90 -36.76
CA LYS A 536 19.66 6.74 -37.66
C LYS A 536 20.57 5.92 -38.57
N MET A 537 21.10 4.79 -38.08
CA MET A 537 21.91 3.88 -38.91
C MET A 537 21.06 3.07 -39.90
N GLY A 538 19.86 2.65 -39.50
CA GLY A 538 18.94 1.88 -40.36
C GLY A 538 18.26 2.68 -41.48
N SER A 539 18.29 4.02 -41.42
CA SER A 539 17.78 4.91 -42.48
C SER A 539 18.86 5.35 -43.48
N GLY A 540 20.12 4.92 -43.29
CA GLY A 540 21.24 5.24 -44.18
C GLY A 540 21.56 4.11 -45.15
N THR A 541 20.81 3.99 -46.25
CA THR A 541 21.16 3.40 -47.57
C THR A 541 19.93 3.59 -48.48
N SER A 542 19.93 4.15 -49.69
CA SER A 542 20.96 4.50 -50.66
C SER A 542 20.39 5.56 -51.62
N THR A 543 21.08 6.68 -51.82
CA THR A 543 20.95 7.44 -53.07
C THR A 543 22.23 7.18 -53.85
N PRO A 544 22.22 6.41 -54.95
CA PRO A 544 23.39 6.29 -55.79
C PRO A 544 23.59 7.63 -56.47
N GLN A 545 24.73 8.27 -56.22
CA GLN A 545 25.23 9.28 -57.14
C GLN A 545 25.46 8.61 -58.50
N ARG A 546 24.68 9.02 -59.50
CA ARG A 546 25.11 9.12 -60.89
C ARG A 546 24.46 10.32 -61.55
#